data_AF-A0ABC9DIF2-F1
#
_entry.id   AF-A0ABC9DIF2-F1
#
_cell.length_a   1.000
_cell.length_b   1.000
_cell.length_c   1.000
_cell.angle_alpha   90.00
_cell.angle_beta   90.00
_cell.angle_gamma   90.00
#
_symmetry.space_group_name_H-M   'P 1'
#
loop_
_entity.id
_entity.type
_entity.pdbx_description
1 polymer ?
#
loop_
_entity_poly.entity_id
_entity_poly.type
_entity_poly.pdbx_seq_one_letter_code
_entity_poly.pdbx_strand_id
1 'polypeptide(L)'
;MASSLRHFAGLACFPASPSPSPVSSSGATCFLRRYAPNFCAFAALRPIRPPAAAFCAPNPRASPTEHEQRQDPGHQDAAPCHDDGDPPAPAPAALRVGIVGFGNFGQFIAGGIQRQGHAVLAASRSDYSAYCEQHGIRFFRSVDALCEERPDVLLICSSILSTESVVRAIPFHKLRPDTIVADVLSVKEFPRNLLLEILPPGFGIICTHPMFGPESGKHGWGKLPFVYDKVRVAEGGDQAAKCDQFLSIFEQEGCRMVEMSCAEHDRYAAGSQFITHTIGRVLSQLNLKSTPINTKGYETLLQLTKNTISDSFDLYYGLFMYNVNATEQLDNLERAFERVKQMLFGRLHDLLRKQIVERVPISAFSSGKLENGKSNSSIVVQEEKKHVSPVASLTSPPTTLQPIGSSPGQ
;
A
#
# COMPACT_ATOMS: atom_id res chain seq x y z
N MET A 1 47.29 -8.91 -11.12
CA MET A 1 47.17 -10.12 -11.95
C MET A 1 45.77 -10.07 -12.57
N ALA A 2 45.51 -9.42 -13.71
CA ALA A 2 45.98 -9.63 -15.09
C ALA A 2 45.40 -10.91 -15.75
N SER A 3 44.75 -10.69 -16.91
CA SER A 3 44.31 -11.65 -17.96
C SER A 3 42.97 -12.37 -17.69
N SER A 4 42.02 -12.55 -18.61
CA SER A 4 41.71 -12.15 -20.00
C SER A 4 40.32 -12.76 -20.29
N LEU A 5 39.39 -12.15 -21.02
CA LEU A 5 39.19 -12.45 -22.44
C LEU A 5 38.10 -11.54 -23.03
N ARG A 6 38.43 -10.90 -24.16
CA ARG A 6 37.51 -10.33 -25.14
C ARG A 6 37.41 -11.31 -26.32
N HIS A 7 36.22 -11.47 -26.89
CA HIS A 7 35.88 -11.19 -28.30
C HIS A 7 34.62 -11.95 -28.75
N PHE A 8 33.64 -11.23 -29.29
CA PHE A 8 33.21 -11.38 -30.69
C PHE A 8 32.60 -10.07 -31.18
N ALA A 9 32.95 -9.70 -32.41
CA ALA A 9 32.56 -8.49 -33.11
C ALA A 9 31.39 -8.76 -34.08
N GLY A 10 30.59 -7.74 -34.36
CA GLY A 10 29.65 -7.69 -35.49
C GLY A 10 29.60 -6.27 -36.03
N LEU A 11 30.12 -6.08 -37.24
CA LEU A 11 30.15 -4.83 -38.00
C LEU A 11 28.77 -4.49 -38.59
N ALA A 12 28.43 -3.20 -38.64
CA ALA A 12 27.74 -2.57 -39.77
C ALA A 12 28.03 -1.06 -39.80
N CYS A 13 28.35 -0.55 -41.00
CA CYS A 13 28.90 0.78 -41.30
C CYS A 13 27.84 1.90 -41.47
N PHE A 14 28.16 3.06 -40.89
CA PHE A 14 28.04 4.50 -41.27
C PHE A 14 27.52 4.92 -42.68
N PRO A 15 26.97 6.16 -42.86
CA PRO A 15 27.73 7.42 -42.72
C PRO A 15 27.04 8.60 -41.99
N ALA A 16 27.90 9.59 -41.69
CA ALA A 16 27.67 10.75 -40.83
C ALA A 16 27.65 12.09 -41.59
N SER A 17 27.10 13.11 -40.91
CA SER A 17 27.52 14.54 -40.90
C SER A 17 27.01 15.46 -42.04
N PRO A 18 26.91 16.81 -41.83
CA PRO A 18 27.70 17.60 -40.87
C PRO A 18 26.97 18.65 -40.01
N SER A 19 27.71 19.08 -38.98
CA SER A 19 27.54 20.29 -38.17
C SER A 19 27.98 21.57 -38.93
N PRO A 20 27.73 22.75 -38.35
CA PRO A 20 28.85 23.66 -38.11
C PRO A 20 28.92 24.16 -36.65
N SER A 21 30.09 24.64 -36.29
CA SER A 21 30.60 24.96 -34.94
C SER A 21 30.44 26.47 -34.60
N PRO A 22 31.16 27.06 -33.61
CA PRO A 22 30.65 27.41 -32.29
C PRO A 22 30.63 28.92 -31.99
N VAL A 23 29.85 29.35 -30.98
CA VAL A 23 30.03 30.67 -30.34
C VAL A 23 29.93 30.54 -28.81
N SER A 24 30.80 31.27 -28.14
CA SER A 24 31.16 31.21 -26.73
C SER A 24 30.19 31.90 -25.76
N SER A 25 30.29 31.43 -24.51
CA SER A 25 30.29 32.19 -23.24
C SER A 25 29.01 32.87 -22.72
N SER A 26 28.68 32.45 -21.50
CA SER A 26 28.40 33.28 -20.31
C SER A 26 26.95 33.26 -19.80
N GLY A 27 26.85 33.14 -18.47
CA GLY A 27 25.77 33.79 -17.71
C GLY A 27 24.63 32.89 -17.25
N ALA A 28 24.61 32.64 -15.95
CA ALA A 28 23.52 32.03 -15.19
C ALA A 28 22.16 32.71 -15.44
N THR A 29 21.06 31.94 -15.38
CA THR A 29 19.90 32.27 -14.54
C THR A 29 18.88 31.12 -14.52
N CYS A 30 18.45 30.82 -13.30
CA CYS A 30 17.41 29.88 -12.92
C CYS A 30 16.03 30.36 -13.40
N PHE A 31 15.34 29.54 -14.20
CA PHE A 31 13.88 29.56 -14.30
C PHE A 31 13.38 28.12 -14.42
N LEU A 32 13.01 27.53 -13.28
CA LEU A 32 12.23 26.29 -13.24
C LEU A 32 10.84 26.57 -13.81
N ARG A 33 10.68 26.26 -15.09
CA ARG A 33 9.40 26.22 -15.78
C ARG A 33 8.60 25.06 -15.18
N ARG A 34 7.51 25.36 -14.46
CA ARG A 34 6.53 24.38 -13.99
C ARG A 34 6.04 23.56 -15.18
N TYR A 35 6.41 22.29 -15.23
CA TYR A 35 5.79 21.29 -16.09
C TYR A 35 4.80 20.50 -15.23
N ALA A 36 3.57 20.99 -15.15
CA ALA A 36 2.45 20.19 -14.67
C ALA A 36 1.77 19.61 -15.91
N PRO A 37 1.80 18.29 -16.15
CA PRO A 37 0.97 17.70 -17.18
C PRO A 37 -0.51 17.85 -16.77
N ASN A 38 -1.31 18.46 -17.64
CA ASN A 38 -2.76 18.54 -17.51
C ASN A 38 -3.36 17.13 -17.60
N PHE A 39 -3.72 16.54 -16.46
CA PHE A 39 -4.27 15.19 -16.37
C PHE A 39 -5.75 15.06 -16.79
N CYS A 40 -6.39 16.13 -17.27
CA CYS A 40 -7.74 16.04 -17.87
C CYS A 40 -7.80 15.24 -19.18
N ALA A 41 -6.66 14.83 -19.76
CA ALA A 41 -6.61 14.09 -21.02
C ALA A 41 -6.78 12.56 -20.89
N PHE A 42 -6.79 11.98 -19.68
CA PHE A 42 -6.96 10.53 -19.49
C PHE A 42 -8.38 10.10 -19.06
N ALA A 43 -9.30 11.05 -18.87
CA ALA A 43 -10.71 10.76 -18.57
C ALA A 43 -11.59 10.51 -19.81
N ALA A 44 -11.05 10.66 -21.03
CA ALA A 44 -11.82 10.72 -22.28
C ALA A 44 -11.85 9.42 -23.11
N LEU A 45 -11.42 8.27 -22.56
CA LEU A 45 -11.65 6.96 -23.18
C LEU A 45 -12.67 6.16 -22.37
N ARG A 46 -13.93 6.61 -22.41
CA ARG A 46 -15.09 5.86 -21.91
C ARG A 46 -16.14 5.77 -23.01
N PRO A 47 -16.53 4.57 -23.47
CA PRO A 47 -17.72 4.39 -24.27
C PRO A 47 -18.96 4.65 -23.41
N ILE A 48 -19.74 5.67 -23.76
CA ILE A 48 -21.10 5.87 -23.23
C ILE A 48 -22.05 4.99 -24.05
N ARG A 49 -22.86 4.15 -23.40
CA ARG A 49 -24.09 3.61 -23.99
C ARG A 49 -25.25 3.64 -22.97
N PRO A 50 -26.50 3.83 -23.43
CA PRO A 50 -27.67 4.14 -22.60
C PRO A 50 -28.33 2.87 -22.02
N PRO A 51 -29.19 3.00 -21.00
CA PRO A 51 -29.85 1.86 -20.36
C PRO A 51 -30.93 1.24 -21.25
N ALA A 52 -30.93 -0.10 -21.34
CA ALA A 52 -32.01 -0.88 -21.94
C ALA A 52 -33.01 -1.33 -20.85
N ALA A 53 -34.27 -1.38 -21.26
CA ALA A 53 -35.47 -1.49 -20.44
C ALA A 53 -35.59 -2.76 -19.59
N ALA A 54 -36.17 -2.59 -18.40
CA ALA A 54 -36.59 -3.65 -17.49
C ALA A 54 -37.79 -4.42 -18.03
N PHE A 55 -37.73 -5.75 -17.96
CA PHE A 55 -38.88 -6.63 -18.10
C PHE A 55 -39.28 -7.19 -16.74
N CYS A 56 -40.53 -6.92 -16.35
CA CYS A 56 -41.22 -7.51 -15.21
C CYS A 56 -41.64 -8.96 -15.50
N ALA A 57 -41.57 -9.83 -14.49
CA ALA A 57 -42.54 -10.90 -14.30
C ALA A 57 -42.69 -11.26 -12.80
N PRO A 58 -43.87 -11.76 -12.37
CA PRO A 58 -44.36 -11.57 -11.01
C PRO A 58 -44.23 -12.80 -10.11
N ASN A 59 -44.20 -12.53 -8.80
CA ASN A 59 -44.50 -13.45 -7.71
C ASN A 59 -46.02 -13.79 -7.73
N PRO A 60 -46.48 -14.92 -7.16
CA PRO A 60 -46.90 -14.83 -5.75
C PRO A 60 -46.94 -16.14 -4.91
N ARG A 61 -46.80 -15.93 -3.59
CA ARG A 61 -47.56 -16.53 -2.45
C ARG A 61 -47.48 -18.05 -2.24
N ALA A 62 -47.72 -18.62 -1.08
CA ALA A 62 -47.74 -18.25 0.34
C ALA A 62 -47.94 -19.59 1.09
N SER A 63 -47.49 -19.62 2.34
CA SER A 63 -47.63 -20.60 3.43
C SER A 63 -49.10 -21.07 3.70
N PRO A 64 -49.47 -21.88 4.74
CA PRO A 64 -48.70 -22.31 5.93
C PRO A 64 -49.01 -23.73 6.53
N THR A 65 -48.23 -24.07 7.57
CA THR A 65 -48.52 -24.81 8.84
C THR A 65 -49.63 -25.84 8.96
N GLU A 66 -49.35 -26.96 9.66
CA GLU A 66 -50.23 -27.44 10.74
C GLU A 66 -49.50 -28.30 11.78
N HIS A 67 -49.92 -28.09 13.03
CA HIS A 67 -49.50 -28.67 14.30
C HIS A 67 -50.49 -29.79 14.65
N GLU A 68 -50.07 -30.93 15.20
CA GLU A 68 -50.93 -31.64 16.16
C GLU A 68 -50.17 -32.51 17.16
N GLN A 69 -50.48 -32.28 18.44
CA GLN A 69 -50.07 -33.03 19.62
C GLN A 69 -51.06 -34.17 19.87
N ARG A 70 -50.59 -35.33 20.35
CA ARG A 70 -51.00 -35.91 21.66
C ARG A 70 -50.53 -37.35 21.89
N GLN A 71 -50.29 -37.61 23.18
CA GLN A 71 -50.46 -38.84 23.96
C GLN A 71 -49.24 -39.76 24.19
N ASP A 72 -48.82 -39.71 25.45
CA ASP A 72 -48.10 -40.71 26.26
C ASP A 72 -49.14 -41.34 27.23
N PRO A 73 -49.01 -42.57 27.78
CA PRO A 73 -48.00 -42.85 28.80
C PRO A 73 -47.39 -44.28 28.79
N GLY A 74 -46.11 -44.42 29.12
CA GLY A 74 -45.50 -45.71 29.42
C GLY A 74 -44.22 -45.63 30.25
N HIS A 75 -44.32 -45.95 31.55
CA HIS A 75 -43.21 -46.17 32.49
C HIS A 75 -42.24 -47.25 31.97
N GLN A 76 -40.94 -46.93 31.91
CA GLN A 76 -39.84 -47.90 32.11
C GLN A 76 -38.48 -47.19 32.32
N ASP A 77 -37.91 -47.46 33.49
CA ASP A 77 -36.49 -47.53 33.90
C ASP A 77 -35.46 -46.56 33.31
N ALA A 78 -34.93 -45.72 34.19
CA ALA A 78 -33.77 -44.87 33.97
C ALA A 78 -32.49 -45.69 33.80
N ALA A 79 -31.96 -45.71 32.57
CA ALA A 79 -30.56 -46.01 32.27
C ALA A 79 -29.75 -44.70 32.17
N PRO A 80 -28.47 -44.69 32.56
CA PRO A 80 -27.66 -43.48 32.51
C PRO A 80 -27.43 -43.07 31.05
N CYS A 81 -27.82 -41.85 30.71
CA CYS A 81 -27.53 -41.19 29.46
C CYS A 81 -26.00 -41.05 29.31
N HIS A 82 -25.44 -41.85 28.39
CA HIS A 82 -24.15 -41.53 27.80
C HIS A 82 -24.36 -40.28 26.93
N ASP A 83 -23.60 -39.24 27.26
CA ASP A 83 -23.39 -38.05 26.44
C ASP A 83 -22.63 -38.48 25.18
N ASP A 84 -23.34 -39.08 24.23
CA ASP A 84 -22.85 -39.26 22.87
C ASP A 84 -22.92 -37.89 22.19
N GLY A 85 -21.97 -37.03 22.55
CA GLY A 85 -21.70 -35.81 21.79
C GLY A 85 -21.46 -36.22 20.35
N ASP A 86 -22.18 -35.58 19.42
CA ASP A 86 -22.01 -35.79 17.99
C ASP A 86 -20.50 -35.84 17.66
N PRO A 87 -20.07 -36.83 16.86
CA PRO A 87 -18.66 -36.93 16.49
C PRO A 87 -18.22 -35.58 15.89
N PRO A 88 -17.03 -35.06 16.28
CA PRO A 88 -16.56 -33.78 15.80
C PRO A 88 -16.64 -33.77 14.27
N ALA A 89 -17.28 -32.73 13.74
CA ALA A 89 -17.47 -32.58 12.31
C ALA A 89 -16.15 -32.85 11.58
N PRO A 90 -16.16 -33.65 10.50
CA PRO A 90 -14.94 -34.01 9.79
C PRO A 90 -14.16 -32.75 9.43
N ALA A 91 -12.85 -32.76 9.70
CA ALA A 91 -11.99 -31.62 9.40
C ALA A 91 -12.20 -31.20 7.93
N PRO A 92 -12.39 -29.89 7.67
CA PRO A 92 -12.67 -29.42 6.32
C PRO A 92 -11.55 -29.84 5.37
N ALA A 93 -11.92 -30.32 4.18
CA ALA A 93 -10.97 -30.79 3.18
C ALA A 93 -9.94 -29.69 2.84
N ALA A 94 -8.69 -30.08 2.58
CA ALA A 94 -7.62 -29.14 2.28
C ALA A 94 -7.91 -28.35 0.99
N LEU A 95 -7.81 -27.02 1.05
CA LEU A 95 -7.92 -26.16 -0.13
C LEU A 95 -6.85 -26.48 -1.19
N ARG A 96 -7.25 -26.30 -2.45
CA ARG A 96 -6.34 -26.22 -3.60
C ARG A 96 -6.18 -24.77 -4.03
N VAL A 97 -5.01 -24.20 -3.76
CA VAL A 97 -4.69 -22.80 -4.06
C VAL A 97 -3.82 -22.71 -5.31
N GLY A 98 -4.36 -22.12 -6.37
CA GLY A 98 -3.63 -21.82 -7.60
C GLY A 98 -3.00 -20.43 -7.56
N ILE A 99 -1.69 -20.34 -7.57
CA ILE A 99 -0.94 -19.07 -7.55
C ILE A 99 -0.58 -18.67 -8.99
N VAL A 100 -1.02 -17.48 -9.40
CA VAL A 100 -0.68 -16.86 -10.69
C VAL A 100 0.32 -15.75 -10.44
N GLY A 101 1.57 -15.96 -10.85
CA GLY A 101 2.70 -15.07 -10.53
C GLY A 101 3.58 -15.67 -9.43
N PHE A 102 4.45 -16.61 -9.82
CA PHE A 102 5.25 -17.39 -8.87
C PHE A 102 6.65 -16.80 -8.59
N GLY A 103 6.72 -15.48 -8.44
CA GLY A 103 7.95 -14.76 -8.06
C GLY A 103 8.24 -14.83 -6.56
N ASN A 104 9.11 -13.95 -6.06
CA ASN A 104 9.54 -13.93 -4.64
C ASN A 104 8.38 -13.99 -3.64
N PHE A 105 7.33 -13.19 -3.87
CA PHE A 105 6.18 -13.14 -2.99
C PHE A 105 5.28 -14.38 -3.11
N GLY A 106 5.02 -14.85 -4.33
CA GLY A 106 4.23 -16.06 -4.57
C GLY A 106 4.88 -17.30 -3.94
N GLN A 107 6.20 -17.43 -4.04
CA GLN A 107 6.97 -18.48 -3.36
C GLN A 107 6.88 -18.38 -1.84
N PHE A 108 7.00 -17.17 -1.30
CA PHE A 108 6.90 -16.92 0.14
C PHE A 108 5.52 -17.31 0.71
N ILE A 109 4.44 -16.92 0.03
CA ILE A 109 3.07 -17.26 0.45
C ILE A 109 2.78 -18.75 0.28
N ALA A 110 3.26 -19.38 -0.80
CA ALA A 110 3.12 -20.83 -1.02
C ALA A 110 3.62 -21.65 0.17
N GLY A 111 4.75 -21.25 0.77
CA GLY A 111 5.29 -21.92 1.94
C GLY A 111 4.34 -21.92 3.14
N GLY A 112 3.60 -20.83 3.39
CA GLY A 112 2.60 -20.79 4.47
C GLY A 112 1.37 -21.63 4.18
N ILE A 113 0.90 -21.61 2.92
CA ILE A 113 -0.21 -22.46 2.48
C ILE A 113 0.15 -23.95 2.66
N GLN A 114 1.34 -24.37 2.26
CA GLN A 114 1.77 -25.78 2.37
C GLN A 114 1.98 -26.25 3.81
N ARG A 115 2.43 -25.38 4.73
CA ARG A 115 2.63 -25.73 6.15
C ARG A 115 1.35 -26.24 6.82
N GLN A 116 0.19 -25.81 6.32
CA GLN A 116 -1.12 -26.19 6.85
C GLN A 116 -1.76 -27.35 6.05
N GLY A 117 -1.02 -27.99 5.16
CA GLY A 117 -1.49 -29.16 4.40
C GLY A 117 -2.35 -28.83 3.18
N HIS A 118 -2.46 -27.55 2.80
CA HIS A 118 -3.14 -27.14 1.57
C HIS A 118 -2.29 -27.43 0.33
N ALA A 119 -2.95 -27.77 -0.78
CA ALA A 119 -2.28 -28.02 -2.05
C ALA A 119 -1.99 -26.70 -2.77
N VAL A 120 -0.75 -26.53 -3.23
CA VAL A 120 -0.34 -25.37 -4.05
C VAL A 120 -0.13 -25.80 -5.50
N LEU A 121 -0.80 -25.10 -6.41
CA LEU A 121 -0.62 -25.15 -7.85
C LEU A 121 0.00 -23.81 -8.25
N ALA A 122 0.94 -23.79 -9.20
CA ALA A 122 1.62 -22.54 -9.57
C ALA A 122 1.73 -22.38 -11.08
N ALA A 123 1.49 -21.16 -11.57
CA ALA A 123 1.80 -20.75 -12.93
C ALA A 123 2.45 -19.36 -12.90
N SER A 124 3.40 -19.13 -13.79
CA SER A 124 4.09 -17.85 -13.89
C SER A 124 4.61 -17.63 -15.31
N ARG A 125 4.90 -16.37 -15.64
CA ARG A 125 5.57 -16.01 -16.90
C ARG A 125 6.95 -16.68 -17.01
N SER A 126 7.71 -16.62 -15.92
CA SER A 126 9.02 -17.26 -15.83
C SER A 126 8.87 -18.72 -15.42
N ASP A 127 9.82 -19.54 -15.86
CA ASP A 127 9.87 -20.96 -15.49
C ASP A 127 10.38 -21.15 -14.06
N TYR A 128 9.57 -21.80 -13.23
CA TYR A 128 9.92 -22.20 -11.86
C TYR A 128 9.80 -23.71 -11.64
N SER A 129 9.76 -24.54 -12.71
CA SER A 129 9.61 -25.99 -12.63
C SER A 129 10.55 -26.64 -11.61
N ALA A 130 11.86 -26.33 -11.67
CA ALA A 130 12.85 -26.94 -10.77
C ALA A 130 12.64 -26.55 -9.30
N TYR A 131 12.33 -25.27 -9.03
CA TYR A 131 12.03 -24.81 -7.67
C TYR A 131 10.76 -25.51 -7.15
N CYS A 132 9.70 -25.55 -7.96
CA CYS A 132 8.44 -26.15 -7.56
C CYS A 132 8.57 -27.65 -7.31
N GLU A 133 9.31 -28.38 -8.14
CA GLU A 133 9.60 -29.80 -7.94
C GLU A 133 10.31 -30.05 -6.61
N GLN A 134 11.32 -29.24 -6.28
CA GLN A 134 12.04 -29.33 -5.00
C GLN A 134 11.15 -29.07 -3.78
N HIS A 135 10.08 -28.29 -3.94
CA HIS A 135 9.17 -27.90 -2.86
C HIS A 135 7.81 -28.63 -2.89
N GLY A 136 7.67 -29.67 -3.72
CA GLY A 136 6.41 -30.42 -3.82
C GLY A 136 5.23 -29.59 -4.35
N ILE A 137 5.50 -28.58 -5.17
CA ILE A 137 4.50 -27.71 -5.79
C ILE A 137 4.31 -28.16 -7.24
N ARG A 138 3.05 -28.28 -7.68
CA ARG A 138 2.77 -28.61 -9.08
C ARG A 138 2.80 -27.34 -9.93
N PHE A 139 3.79 -27.24 -10.81
CA PHE A 139 3.98 -26.09 -11.69
C PHE A 139 3.40 -26.32 -13.10
N PHE A 140 2.75 -25.30 -13.63
CA PHE A 140 2.17 -25.28 -14.97
C PHE A 140 2.83 -24.18 -15.81
N ARG A 141 3.12 -24.51 -17.07
CA ARG A 141 3.75 -23.58 -18.02
C ARG A 141 2.81 -22.49 -18.51
N SER A 142 1.51 -22.64 -18.30
CA SER A 142 0.51 -21.65 -18.64
C SER A 142 -0.53 -21.55 -17.53
N VAL A 143 -1.10 -20.37 -17.39
CA VAL A 143 -2.27 -20.13 -16.54
C VAL A 143 -3.46 -20.97 -17.01
N ASP A 144 -3.56 -21.19 -18.32
CA ASP A 144 -4.61 -22.03 -18.91
C ASP A 144 -4.60 -23.47 -18.36
N ALA A 145 -3.43 -24.12 -18.35
CA ALA A 145 -3.28 -25.46 -17.80
C ALA A 145 -3.50 -25.50 -16.27
N LEU A 146 -3.15 -24.44 -15.55
CA LEU A 146 -3.49 -24.32 -14.13
C LEU A 146 -5.01 -24.23 -13.92
N CYS A 147 -5.73 -23.49 -14.76
CA CYS A 147 -7.18 -23.36 -14.64
C CYS A 147 -7.93 -24.67 -14.92
N GLU A 148 -7.38 -25.57 -15.74
CA GLU A 148 -7.95 -26.91 -15.96
C GLU A 148 -7.99 -27.76 -14.68
N GLU A 149 -7.09 -27.48 -13.74
CA GLU A 149 -7.07 -28.13 -12.44
C GLU A 149 -8.20 -27.66 -11.52
N ARG A 150 -8.92 -26.58 -11.87
CA ARG A 150 -10.05 -26.04 -11.08
C ARG A 150 -9.70 -25.85 -9.59
N PRO A 151 -8.73 -24.97 -9.27
CA PRO A 151 -8.43 -24.63 -7.88
C PRO A 151 -9.64 -24.03 -7.16
N ASP A 152 -9.70 -24.20 -5.84
CA ASP A 152 -10.71 -23.58 -4.98
C ASP A 152 -10.48 -22.07 -4.87
N VAL A 153 -9.20 -21.68 -4.79
CA VAL A 153 -8.75 -20.29 -4.73
C VAL A 153 -7.73 -20.04 -5.83
N LEU A 154 -7.94 -19.02 -6.65
CA LEU A 154 -6.95 -18.50 -7.59
C LEU A 154 -6.35 -17.21 -7.01
N LEU A 155 -5.10 -17.28 -6.56
CA LEU A 155 -4.37 -16.18 -5.92
C LEU A 155 -3.50 -15.44 -6.93
N ILE A 156 -3.80 -14.18 -7.17
CA ILE A 156 -3.07 -13.28 -8.06
C ILE A 156 -1.88 -12.67 -7.31
N CYS A 157 -0.69 -13.15 -7.66
CA CYS A 157 0.60 -12.74 -7.08
C CYS A 157 1.54 -12.08 -8.13
N SER A 158 0.98 -11.49 -9.19
CA SER A 158 1.73 -10.69 -10.16
C SER A 158 2.13 -9.31 -9.62
N SER A 159 2.98 -8.58 -10.36
CA SER A 159 3.25 -7.18 -10.03
C SER A 159 2.03 -6.31 -10.33
N ILE A 160 1.84 -5.22 -9.56
CA ILE A 160 0.73 -4.27 -9.74
C ILE A 160 0.60 -3.85 -11.21
N LEU A 161 1.72 -3.50 -11.85
CA LEU A 161 1.76 -3.01 -13.23
C LEU A 161 1.34 -4.06 -14.27
N SER A 162 1.49 -5.35 -13.97
CA SER A 162 1.18 -6.44 -14.91
C SER A 162 -0.17 -7.10 -14.64
N THR A 163 -0.77 -6.85 -13.47
CA THR A 163 -1.98 -7.54 -13.00
C THR A 163 -3.15 -7.44 -13.97
N GLU A 164 -3.41 -6.29 -14.59
CA GLU A 164 -4.50 -6.18 -15.56
C GLU A 164 -4.32 -7.13 -16.74
N SER A 165 -3.13 -7.12 -17.36
CA SER A 165 -2.82 -8.01 -18.49
C SER A 165 -2.89 -9.48 -18.08
N VAL A 166 -2.45 -9.81 -16.86
CA VAL A 166 -2.49 -11.18 -16.32
C VAL A 166 -3.94 -11.62 -16.12
N VAL A 167 -4.75 -10.81 -15.42
CA VAL A 167 -6.14 -11.14 -15.09
C VAL A 167 -6.98 -11.30 -16.36
N ARG A 168 -6.82 -10.40 -17.35
CA ARG A 168 -7.52 -10.50 -18.63
C ARG A 168 -7.16 -11.74 -19.45
N ALA A 169 -5.98 -12.33 -19.22
CA ALA A 169 -5.54 -13.54 -19.89
C ALA A 169 -6.01 -14.84 -19.20
N ILE A 170 -6.60 -14.77 -18.00
CA ILE A 170 -7.09 -15.95 -17.27
C ILE A 170 -8.36 -16.48 -17.97
N PRO A 171 -8.40 -17.78 -18.35
CA PRO A 171 -9.58 -18.37 -18.95
C PRO A 171 -10.61 -18.76 -17.87
N PHE A 172 -11.27 -17.76 -17.28
CA PHE A 172 -12.23 -17.97 -16.17
C PHE A 172 -13.35 -18.97 -16.46
N HIS A 173 -13.72 -19.16 -17.73
CA HIS A 173 -14.71 -20.15 -18.15
C HIS A 173 -14.32 -21.61 -17.86
N LYS A 174 -13.03 -21.90 -17.62
CA LYS A 174 -12.54 -23.24 -17.23
C LYS A 174 -12.69 -23.51 -15.73
N LEU A 175 -12.81 -22.46 -14.92
CA LEU A 175 -12.92 -22.54 -13.46
C LEU A 175 -14.36 -22.83 -13.03
N ARG A 176 -14.52 -23.23 -11.77
CA ARG A 176 -15.86 -23.42 -11.21
C ARG A 176 -16.50 -22.05 -10.95
N PRO A 177 -17.83 -21.91 -11.09
CA PRO A 177 -18.51 -20.65 -10.77
C PRO A 177 -18.31 -20.22 -9.32
N ASP A 178 -18.09 -21.15 -8.39
CA ASP A 178 -17.87 -20.88 -6.97
C ASP A 178 -16.40 -20.60 -6.60
N THR A 179 -15.45 -20.64 -7.55
CA THR A 179 -14.04 -20.36 -7.30
C THR A 179 -13.84 -18.96 -6.73
N ILE A 180 -12.96 -18.85 -5.74
CA ILE A 180 -12.54 -17.57 -5.16
C ILE A 180 -11.34 -17.05 -5.95
N VAL A 181 -11.39 -15.80 -6.38
CA VAL A 181 -10.24 -15.07 -6.91
C VAL A 181 -9.78 -14.08 -5.86
N ALA A 182 -8.53 -14.23 -5.43
CA ALA A 182 -7.94 -13.36 -4.43
C ALA A 182 -6.69 -12.66 -4.98
N ASP A 183 -6.38 -11.46 -4.50
CA ASP A 183 -5.15 -10.74 -4.83
C ASP A 183 -4.32 -10.45 -3.59
N VAL A 184 -2.99 -10.30 -3.78
CA VAL A 184 -2.03 -9.87 -2.73
C VAL A 184 -1.25 -8.61 -3.13
N LEU A 185 -1.81 -7.76 -3.99
CA LEU A 185 -1.14 -6.53 -4.40
C LEU A 185 -0.98 -5.57 -3.21
N SER A 186 -0.06 -4.62 -3.31
CA SER A 186 0.12 -3.61 -2.25
C SER A 186 -0.79 -2.38 -2.36
N VAL A 187 -1.71 -2.39 -3.32
CA VAL A 187 -2.82 -1.43 -3.51
C VAL A 187 -4.12 -2.23 -3.66
N LYS A 188 -5.28 -1.66 -3.35
CA LYS A 188 -6.52 -2.43 -3.22
C LYS A 188 -7.69 -1.94 -4.06
N GLU A 189 -7.85 -0.63 -4.29
CA GLU A 189 -8.94 -0.14 -5.15
C GLU A 189 -8.77 -0.62 -6.60
N PHE A 190 -7.52 -0.66 -7.09
CA PHE A 190 -7.22 -1.15 -8.44
C PHE A 190 -7.63 -2.62 -8.66
N PRO A 191 -7.10 -3.62 -7.91
CA PRO A 191 -7.51 -5.00 -8.13
C PRO A 191 -8.99 -5.22 -7.84
N ARG A 192 -9.58 -4.56 -6.84
CA ARG A 192 -11.02 -4.63 -6.57
C ARG A 192 -11.84 -4.27 -7.80
N ASN A 193 -11.59 -3.11 -8.39
CA ASN A 193 -12.38 -2.60 -9.50
C ASN A 193 -12.16 -3.45 -10.76
N LEU A 194 -10.92 -3.86 -11.02
CA LEU A 194 -10.56 -4.75 -12.13
C LEU A 194 -11.27 -6.10 -12.02
N LEU A 195 -11.25 -6.73 -10.85
CA LEU A 195 -11.87 -8.03 -10.63
C LEU A 195 -13.40 -7.96 -10.72
N LEU A 196 -14.02 -6.89 -10.20
CA LEU A 196 -15.46 -6.66 -10.34
C LEU A 196 -15.88 -6.44 -11.81
N GLU A 197 -15.03 -5.79 -12.62
CA GLU A 197 -15.27 -5.59 -14.05
C GLU A 197 -15.21 -6.91 -14.83
N ILE A 198 -14.20 -7.74 -14.55
CA ILE A 198 -13.87 -8.91 -15.39
C ILE A 198 -14.62 -10.16 -14.95
N LEU A 199 -14.81 -10.38 -13.64
CA LEU A 199 -15.26 -11.67 -13.13
C LEU A 199 -16.79 -11.82 -13.20
N PRO A 200 -17.29 -12.95 -13.74
CA PRO A 200 -18.72 -13.28 -13.71
C PRO A 200 -19.28 -13.27 -12.28
N PRO A 201 -20.59 -12.97 -12.09
CA PRO A 201 -21.18 -12.78 -10.77
C PRO A 201 -21.04 -13.93 -9.77
N GLY A 202 -20.91 -15.18 -10.24
CA GLY A 202 -20.76 -16.36 -9.37
C GLY A 202 -19.44 -16.40 -8.61
N PHE A 203 -18.37 -15.81 -9.17
CA PHE A 203 -17.04 -15.89 -8.58
C PHE A 203 -16.93 -15.08 -7.30
N GLY A 204 -16.28 -15.67 -6.30
CA GLY A 204 -15.88 -14.99 -5.07
C GLY A 204 -14.70 -14.05 -5.34
N ILE A 205 -14.69 -12.89 -4.70
CA ILE A 205 -13.64 -11.88 -4.79
C ILE A 205 -13.22 -11.49 -3.38
N ILE A 206 -11.94 -11.68 -3.08
CA ILE A 206 -11.32 -11.22 -1.84
C ILE A 206 -10.08 -10.41 -2.19
N CYS A 207 -10.06 -9.15 -1.80
CA CYS A 207 -8.85 -8.34 -1.95
C CYS A 207 -8.04 -8.43 -0.66
N THR A 208 -6.75 -8.78 -0.76
CA THR A 208 -5.90 -8.95 0.43
C THR A 208 -4.58 -8.21 0.30
N HIS A 209 -3.96 -7.91 1.42
CA HIS A 209 -2.59 -7.40 1.47
C HIS A 209 -1.94 -7.88 2.77
N PRO A 210 -1.11 -8.93 2.70
CA PRO A 210 -0.14 -9.19 3.76
C PRO A 210 0.79 -7.98 3.85
N MET A 211 0.76 -7.23 4.96
CA MET A 211 1.58 -6.01 5.16
C MET A 211 3.05 -6.36 5.48
N PHE A 212 3.51 -7.47 4.94
CA PHE A 212 4.80 -8.10 5.15
C PHE A 212 5.17 -8.93 3.92
N GLY A 213 6.45 -9.18 3.72
CA GLY A 213 6.96 -9.98 2.62
C GLY A 213 8.12 -10.88 3.06
N PRO A 214 8.90 -11.43 2.10
CA PRO A 214 9.96 -12.38 2.40
C PRO A 214 10.94 -11.88 3.47
N GLU A 215 11.32 -10.60 3.46
CA GLU A 215 12.27 -10.06 4.43
C GLU A 215 11.68 -9.78 5.81
N SER A 216 10.46 -9.23 5.87
CA SER A 216 9.81 -8.86 7.13
C SER A 216 9.10 -10.04 7.81
N GLY A 217 8.74 -11.08 7.06
CA GLY A 217 8.08 -12.29 7.55
C GLY A 217 8.95 -13.55 7.53
N LYS A 218 10.27 -13.44 7.33
CA LYS A 218 11.20 -14.61 7.29
C LYS A 218 11.24 -15.44 8.58
N HIS A 219 10.84 -14.88 9.71
CA HIS A 219 10.84 -15.55 11.02
C HIS A 219 9.42 -15.93 11.48
N GLY A 220 8.47 -16.03 10.55
CA GLY A 220 7.06 -16.29 10.81
C GLY A 220 6.18 -15.06 10.63
N TRP A 221 4.87 -15.27 10.58
CA TRP A 221 3.88 -14.20 10.30
C TRP A 221 3.15 -13.72 11.56
N GLY A 222 3.53 -14.25 12.72
CA GLY A 222 2.94 -13.92 14.01
C GLY A 222 2.90 -12.40 14.26
N LYS A 223 1.70 -11.90 14.57
CA LYS A 223 1.35 -10.50 14.86
C LYS A 223 1.54 -9.54 13.67
N LEU A 224 1.99 -10.01 12.50
CA LEU A 224 2.10 -9.19 11.31
C LEU A 224 0.70 -8.88 10.77
N PRO A 225 0.42 -7.66 10.28
CA PRO A 225 -0.90 -7.32 9.80
C PRO A 225 -1.21 -8.03 8.48
N PHE A 226 -2.36 -8.68 8.42
CA PHE A 226 -2.94 -9.17 7.17
C PHE A 226 -4.26 -8.43 6.93
N VAL A 227 -4.28 -7.57 5.92
CA VAL A 227 -5.45 -6.77 5.57
C VAL A 227 -6.29 -7.53 4.54
N TYR A 228 -7.60 -7.52 4.69
CA TYR A 228 -8.50 -8.11 3.70
C TYR A 228 -9.83 -7.36 3.57
N ASP A 229 -10.46 -7.51 2.41
CA ASP A 229 -11.80 -7.01 2.07
C ASP A 229 -12.55 -8.14 1.34
N LYS A 230 -13.68 -8.59 1.90
CA LYS A 230 -14.58 -9.58 1.29
C LYS A 230 -15.47 -8.87 0.24
N VAL A 231 -14.85 -8.44 -0.86
CA VAL A 231 -15.49 -7.61 -1.91
C VAL A 231 -16.77 -8.22 -2.48
N ARG A 232 -16.76 -9.52 -2.77
CA ARG A 232 -17.94 -10.27 -3.23
C ARG A 232 -17.80 -11.72 -2.79
N VAL A 233 -18.50 -12.12 -1.74
CA VAL A 233 -18.54 -13.51 -1.26
C VAL A 233 -19.99 -13.83 -0.90
N ALA A 234 -20.46 -15.03 -1.22
CA ALA A 234 -21.78 -15.49 -0.78
C ALA A 234 -21.90 -15.45 0.76
N GLU A 235 -23.10 -15.17 1.27
CA GLU A 235 -23.36 -15.14 2.73
C GLU A 235 -23.22 -16.52 3.40
N GLY A 236 -23.30 -17.60 2.62
CA GLY A 236 -23.17 -18.97 3.10
C GLY A 236 -22.82 -19.97 2.00
N GLY A 237 -22.79 -21.25 2.36
CA GLY A 237 -22.46 -22.36 1.46
C GLY A 237 -20.97 -22.53 1.18
N ASP A 238 -20.64 -23.38 0.21
CA ASP A 238 -19.26 -23.81 -0.07
C ASP A 238 -18.30 -22.64 -0.34
N GLN A 239 -18.75 -21.60 -1.04
CA GLN A 239 -17.91 -20.44 -1.33
C GLN A 239 -17.54 -19.65 -0.07
N ALA A 240 -18.50 -19.45 0.85
CA ALA A 240 -18.24 -18.80 2.13
C ALA A 240 -17.26 -19.63 2.98
N ALA A 241 -17.47 -20.94 3.05
CA ALA A 241 -16.59 -21.86 3.77
C ALA A 241 -15.14 -21.84 3.21
N LYS A 242 -14.98 -21.85 1.88
CA LYS A 242 -13.67 -21.73 1.22
C LYS A 242 -13.00 -20.38 1.50
N CYS A 243 -13.78 -19.31 1.56
CA CYS A 243 -13.30 -17.97 1.89
C CYS A 243 -12.74 -17.93 3.31
N ASP A 244 -13.52 -18.42 4.28
CA ASP A 244 -13.10 -18.44 5.67
C ASP A 244 -11.89 -19.37 5.86
N GLN A 245 -11.86 -20.53 5.19
CA GLN A 245 -10.71 -21.43 5.21
C GLN A 245 -9.46 -20.79 4.61
N PHE A 246 -9.58 -20.03 3.52
CA PHE A 246 -8.45 -19.30 2.93
C PHE A 246 -7.91 -18.21 3.86
N LEU A 247 -8.79 -17.40 4.47
CA LEU A 247 -8.38 -16.39 5.44
C LEU A 247 -7.77 -17.01 6.70
N SER A 248 -8.26 -18.19 7.10
CA SER A 248 -7.74 -18.93 8.26
C SER A 248 -6.28 -19.33 8.10
N ILE A 249 -5.77 -19.43 6.86
CA ILE A 249 -4.35 -19.69 6.60
C ILE A 249 -3.48 -18.62 7.25
N PHE A 250 -3.86 -17.35 7.10
CA PHE A 250 -3.10 -16.24 7.67
C PHE A 250 -3.33 -16.13 9.18
N GLU A 251 -4.56 -16.38 9.63
CA GLU A 251 -4.90 -16.38 11.05
C GLU A 251 -4.13 -17.45 11.84
N GLN A 252 -4.04 -18.68 11.33
CA GLN A 252 -3.32 -19.80 11.95
C GLN A 252 -1.81 -19.60 11.95
N GLU A 253 -1.26 -18.84 11.01
CA GLU A 253 0.13 -18.35 11.05
C GLU A 253 0.35 -17.22 12.09
N GLY A 254 -0.71 -16.86 12.81
CA GLY A 254 -0.72 -15.88 13.88
C GLY A 254 -0.81 -14.44 13.39
N CYS A 255 -1.21 -14.19 12.14
CA CYS A 255 -1.37 -12.83 11.63
C CYS A 255 -2.41 -12.05 12.45
N ARG A 256 -2.20 -10.74 12.56
CA ARG A 256 -3.25 -9.83 13.01
C ARG A 256 -4.18 -9.56 11.82
N MET A 257 -5.32 -10.22 11.82
CA MET A 257 -6.35 -10.09 10.79
C MET A 257 -7.02 -8.72 10.90
N VAL A 258 -7.06 -7.95 9.80
CA VAL A 258 -7.64 -6.60 9.77
C VAL A 258 -8.57 -6.47 8.57
N GLU A 259 -9.87 -6.55 8.82
CA GLU A 259 -10.89 -6.29 7.81
C GLU A 259 -11.07 -4.79 7.60
N MET A 260 -10.97 -4.32 6.37
CA MET A 260 -11.28 -2.93 6.00
C MET A 260 -11.58 -2.82 4.51
N SER A 261 -12.27 -1.77 4.11
CA SER A 261 -12.53 -1.53 2.69
C SER A 261 -11.24 -1.26 1.91
N CYS A 262 -11.23 -1.62 0.63
CA CYS A 262 -10.11 -1.31 -0.27
C CYS A 262 -9.75 0.18 -0.33
N ALA A 263 -10.76 1.07 -0.25
CA ALA A 263 -10.55 2.52 -0.25
C ALA A 263 -9.90 3.02 1.04
N GLU A 264 -10.32 2.51 2.20
CA GLU A 264 -9.67 2.82 3.48
C GLU A 264 -8.23 2.30 3.51
N HIS A 265 -8.00 1.07 3.02
CA HIS A 265 -6.65 0.54 2.87
C HIS A 265 -5.76 1.49 2.07
N ASP A 266 -6.18 1.88 0.85
CA ASP A 266 -5.33 2.69 -0.02
C ASP A 266 -5.09 4.09 0.57
N ARG A 267 -6.08 4.67 1.26
CA ARG A 267 -5.90 5.92 2.03
C ARG A 267 -4.81 5.77 3.10
N TYR A 268 -4.84 4.69 3.90
CA TYR A 268 -3.83 4.46 4.94
C TYR A 268 -2.46 4.09 4.35
N ALA A 269 -2.41 3.24 3.34
CA ALA A 269 -1.19 2.78 2.68
C ALA A 269 -0.43 3.93 2.02
N ALA A 270 -1.13 4.92 1.46
CA ALA A 270 -0.52 6.11 0.90
C ALA A 270 0.28 6.90 1.96
N GLY A 271 -0.30 7.12 3.14
CA GLY A 271 0.34 7.87 4.23
C GLY A 271 1.38 7.07 5.03
N SER A 272 1.45 5.75 4.85
CA SER A 272 2.32 4.85 5.61
C SER A 272 3.33 4.12 4.72
N GLN A 273 2.90 3.08 4.01
CA GLN A 273 3.74 2.26 3.14
C GLN A 273 4.40 3.10 2.04
N PHE A 274 3.62 3.87 1.28
CA PHE A 274 4.16 4.66 0.16
C PHE A 274 5.17 5.71 0.63
N ILE A 275 4.89 6.42 1.74
CA ILE A 275 5.86 7.33 2.37
C ILE A 275 7.12 6.59 2.80
N THR A 276 6.98 5.42 3.44
CA THR A 276 8.11 4.60 3.90
C THR A 276 9.02 4.20 2.75
N HIS A 277 8.45 3.71 1.64
CA HIS A 277 9.21 3.41 0.42
C HIS A 277 9.85 4.65 -0.21
N THR A 278 9.13 5.78 -0.25
CA THR A 278 9.65 7.03 -0.80
C THR A 278 10.87 7.50 -0.01
N ILE A 279 10.77 7.55 1.32
CA ILE A 279 11.90 7.91 2.19
C ILE A 279 13.06 6.94 2.00
N GLY A 280 12.82 5.63 2.06
CA GLY A 280 13.88 4.64 1.87
C GLY A 280 14.63 4.79 0.54
N ARG A 281 13.90 5.08 -0.56
CA ARG A 281 14.50 5.34 -1.87
C ARG A 281 15.23 6.68 -1.95
N VAL A 282 14.73 7.74 -1.32
CA VAL A 282 15.45 9.03 -1.20
C VAL A 282 16.74 8.85 -0.42
N LEU A 283 16.72 8.13 0.70
CA LEU A 283 17.91 7.82 1.49
C LEU A 283 18.91 7.01 0.67
N SER A 284 18.45 6.10 -0.20
CA SER A 284 19.33 5.39 -1.15
C SER A 284 20.04 6.34 -2.11
N GLN A 285 19.41 7.43 -2.54
CA GLN A 285 20.07 8.43 -3.42
C GLN A 285 21.18 9.21 -2.70
N LEU A 286 21.10 9.31 -1.37
CA LEU A 286 22.17 9.89 -0.55
C LEU A 286 23.39 8.98 -0.40
N ASN A 287 23.31 7.72 -0.88
CA ASN A 287 24.38 6.72 -0.78
C ASN A 287 24.90 6.55 0.65
N LEU A 288 23.97 6.42 1.62
CA LEU A 288 24.29 6.27 3.03
C LEU A 288 25.24 5.08 3.28
N LYS A 289 26.23 5.28 4.14
CA LYS A 289 27.21 4.25 4.53
C LYS A 289 27.25 4.14 6.04
N SER A 290 27.44 2.91 6.52
CA SER A 290 27.72 2.69 7.94
C SER A 290 29.01 3.42 8.36
N THR A 291 29.03 3.93 9.59
CA THR A 291 30.16 4.64 10.18
C THR A 291 30.50 4.05 11.56
N PRO A 292 31.72 4.29 12.09
CA PRO A 292 32.08 3.88 13.44
C PRO A 292 31.27 4.53 14.57
N ILE A 293 30.49 5.58 14.27
CA ILE A 293 29.74 6.39 15.24
C ILE A 293 28.23 6.41 14.96
N ASN A 294 27.71 5.33 14.36
CA ASN A 294 26.28 5.24 14.08
C ASN A 294 25.44 5.41 15.35
N THR A 295 24.43 6.27 15.28
CA THR A 295 23.36 6.30 16.27
C THR A 295 22.36 5.18 15.98
N LYS A 296 21.59 4.75 16.99
CA LYS A 296 20.50 3.77 16.78
C LYS A 296 19.46 4.25 15.76
N GLY A 297 19.16 5.54 15.74
CA GLY A 297 18.30 6.12 14.72
C GLY A 297 18.88 5.96 13.31
N TYR A 298 20.19 6.18 13.13
CA TYR A 298 20.84 6.02 11.84
C TYR A 298 20.90 4.56 11.38
N GLU A 299 21.13 3.61 12.29
CA GLU A 299 21.04 2.16 12.00
C GLU A 299 19.67 1.80 11.43
N THR A 300 18.58 2.34 11.99
CA THR A 300 17.22 2.14 11.46
C THR A 300 17.05 2.71 10.05
N LEU A 301 17.65 3.87 9.73
CA LEU A 301 17.60 4.44 8.37
C LEU A 301 18.38 3.59 7.35
N LEU A 302 19.53 3.04 7.75
CA LEU A 302 20.29 2.10 6.92
C LEU A 302 19.47 0.82 6.65
N GLN A 303 18.82 0.28 7.68
CA GLN A 303 17.96 -0.89 7.55
C GLN A 303 16.73 -0.62 6.69
N LEU A 304 16.09 0.54 6.86
CA LEU A 304 14.97 0.99 6.01
C LEU A 304 15.38 1.07 4.54
N THR A 305 16.56 1.67 4.27
CA THR A 305 17.10 1.75 2.91
C THR A 305 17.28 0.34 2.35
N LYS A 306 17.96 -0.55 3.07
CA LYS A 306 18.18 -1.95 2.64
C LYS A 306 16.87 -2.69 2.33
N ASN A 307 15.85 -2.55 3.18
CA ASN A 307 14.56 -3.23 3.01
C ASN A 307 13.74 -2.66 1.85
N THR A 308 13.77 -1.35 1.62
CA THR A 308 12.96 -0.72 0.57
C THR A 308 13.58 -0.83 -0.81
N ILE A 309 14.92 -0.95 -0.91
CA ILE A 309 15.61 -1.17 -2.18
C ILE A 309 15.66 -2.63 -2.61
N SER A 310 15.42 -3.59 -1.70
CA SER A 310 15.28 -5.00 -2.07
C SER A 310 14.01 -5.25 -2.88
N ASP A 311 13.01 -4.38 -2.75
CA ASP A 311 11.82 -4.39 -3.58
C ASP A 311 12.06 -3.71 -4.94
N SER A 312 11.44 -4.25 -5.98
CA SER A 312 11.57 -3.74 -7.35
C SER A 312 11.08 -2.30 -7.46
N PHE A 313 11.68 -1.53 -8.38
CA PHE A 313 11.17 -0.20 -8.69
C PHE A 313 9.73 -0.27 -9.22
N ASP A 314 9.38 -1.31 -9.98
CA ASP A 314 8.02 -1.56 -10.46
C ASP A 314 6.98 -1.64 -9.33
N LEU A 315 7.33 -2.26 -8.19
CA LEU A 315 6.43 -2.28 -7.02
C LEU A 315 6.18 -0.85 -6.54
N TYR A 316 7.25 -0.09 -6.30
CA TYR A 316 7.14 1.29 -5.83
C TYR A 316 6.38 2.20 -6.81
N TYR A 317 6.67 2.07 -8.10
CA TYR A 317 5.96 2.80 -9.13
C TYR A 317 4.47 2.41 -9.16
N GLY A 318 4.16 1.13 -8.96
CA GLY A 318 2.78 0.65 -8.79
C GLY A 318 2.06 1.29 -7.60
N LEU A 319 2.74 1.45 -6.45
CA LEU A 319 2.18 2.14 -5.28
C LEU A 319 1.79 3.58 -5.60
N PHE A 320 2.56 4.26 -6.45
CA PHE A 320 2.26 5.62 -6.89
C PHE A 320 1.14 5.65 -7.93
N MET A 321 1.27 4.85 -8.98
CA MET A 321 0.38 4.89 -10.14
C MET A 321 -1.05 4.44 -9.83
N TYR A 322 -1.20 3.45 -8.96
CA TYR A 322 -2.48 2.78 -8.71
C TYR A 322 -3.10 3.12 -7.34
N ASN A 323 -2.53 4.09 -6.63
CA ASN A 323 -3.15 4.68 -5.43
C ASN A 323 -3.31 6.18 -5.64
N VAL A 324 -4.56 6.62 -5.85
CA VAL A 324 -4.88 8.03 -6.13
C VAL A 324 -4.45 8.99 -5.01
N ASN A 325 -4.31 8.48 -3.78
CA ASN A 325 -3.90 9.26 -2.61
C ASN A 325 -2.38 9.49 -2.55
N ALA A 326 -1.56 8.75 -3.33
CA ALA A 326 -0.10 8.81 -3.26
C ALA A 326 0.46 10.20 -3.64
N THR A 327 -0.13 10.87 -4.63
CA THR A 327 0.31 12.20 -5.08
C THR A 327 0.22 13.24 -3.96
N GLU A 328 -0.90 13.27 -3.24
CA GLU A 328 -1.07 14.19 -2.11
C GLU A 328 0.00 13.95 -1.02
N GLN A 329 0.32 12.68 -0.76
CA GLN A 329 1.34 12.31 0.23
C GLN A 329 2.75 12.71 -0.21
N LEU A 330 3.06 12.64 -1.51
CA LEU A 330 4.32 13.13 -2.06
C LEU A 330 4.45 14.65 -1.91
N ASP A 331 3.40 15.40 -2.23
CA ASP A 331 3.36 16.86 -2.06
C ASP A 331 3.44 17.27 -0.57
N ASN A 332 2.81 16.50 0.31
CA ASN A 332 2.90 16.69 1.76
C ASN A 332 4.35 16.50 2.23
N LEU A 333 5.03 15.47 1.74
CA LEU A 333 6.42 15.18 2.08
C LEU A 333 7.36 16.28 1.59
N GLU A 334 7.22 16.76 0.36
CA GLU A 334 8.02 17.86 -0.18
C GLU A 334 7.83 19.14 0.66
N ARG A 335 6.59 19.51 0.97
CA ARG A 335 6.28 20.66 1.82
C ARG A 335 6.85 20.50 3.23
N ALA A 336 6.82 19.30 3.80
CA ALA A 336 7.42 19.05 5.11
C ALA A 336 8.95 19.24 5.07
N PHE A 337 9.62 18.74 4.03
CA PHE A 337 11.05 18.92 3.85
C PHE A 337 11.45 20.40 3.73
N GLU A 338 10.74 21.17 2.90
CA GLU A 338 11.02 22.60 2.74
C GLU A 338 10.75 23.40 4.02
N ARG A 339 9.70 23.06 4.79
CA ARG A 339 9.47 23.69 6.10
C ARG A 339 10.62 23.44 7.08
N VAL A 340 11.12 22.21 7.18
CA VAL A 340 12.27 21.90 8.05
C VAL A 340 13.49 22.69 7.61
N LYS A 341 13.75 22.78 6.31
CA LYS A 341 14.84 23.59 5.75
C LYS A 341 14.69 25.08 6.11
N GLN A 342 13.48 25.64 6.01
CA GLN A 342 13.20 27.02 6.39
C GLN A 342 13.41 27.28 7.88
N MET A 343 13.04 26.33 8.75
CA MET A 343 13.29 26.44 10.19
C MET A 343 14.79 26.56 10.52
N LEU A 344 15.65 25.85 9.78
CA LEU A 344 17.10 25.91 9.95
C LEU A 344 17.67 27.26 9.46
N PHE A 345 17.37 27.62 8.22
CA PHE A 345 17.91 28.85 7.62
C PHE A 345 17.34 30.13 8.23
N GLY A 346 16.08 30.12 8.66
CA GLY A 346 15.47 31.24 9.37
C GLY A 346 16.20 31.57 10.67
N ARG A 347 16.46 30.55 11.51
CA ARG A 347 17.25 30.72 12.74
C ARG A 347 18.67 31.18 12.47
N LEU A 348 19.31 30.66 11.42
CA LEU A 348 20.65 31.09 11.02
C LEU A 348 20.67 32.57 10.62
N HIS A 349 19.71 33.01 9.79
CA HIS A 349 19.60 34.41 9.39
C HIS A 349 19.34 35.35 10.57
N ASP A 350 18.52 34.94 11.54
CA ASP A 350 18.27 35.74 12.74
C ASP A 350 19.51 35.88 13.62
N LEU A 351 20.29 34.80 13.78
CA LEU A 351 21.56 34.84 14.49
C LEU A 351 22.58 35.75 13.79
N LEU A 352 22.74 35.60 12.47
CA LEU A 352 23.63 36.44 11.67
C LEU A 352 23.21 37.91 11.71
N ARG A 353 21.90 38.20 11.60
CA ARG A 353 21.38 39.57 11.70
C ARG A 353 21.72 40.19 13.06
N LYS A 354 21.48 39.49 14.17
CA LYS A 354 21.81 39.98 15.51
C LYS A 354 23.30 40.24 15.66
N GLN A 355 24.14 39.30 15.23
CA GLN A 355 25.60 39.46 15.32
C GLN A 355 26.13 40.58 14.43
N ILE A 356 25.54 40.84 13.26
CA ILE A 356 25.94 41.97 12.39
C ILE A 356 25.48 43.30 12.98
N VAL A 357 24.23 43.40 13.45
CA VAL A 357 23.67 44.64 14.03
C VAL A 357 24.34 44.99 15.35
N GLU A 358 24.64 44.01 16.21
CA GLU A 358 25.27 44.24 17.52
C GLU A 358 26.79 44.45 17.45
N ARG A 359 27.45 44.10 16.33
CA ARG A 359 28.90 44.32 16.13
C ARG A 359 29.25 45.61 15.39
N VAL A 360 28.29 46.39 14.89
CA VAL A 360 28.57 47.73 14.38
C VAL A 360 28.56 48.70 15.57
N PRO A 361 29.70 49.23 16.03
CA PRO A 361 29.69 50.33 16.97
C PRO A 361 29.12 51.52 16.20
N ILE A 362 28.00 52.07 16.66
CA ILE A 362 27.62 53.42 16.26
C ILE A 362 28.69 54.33 16.88
N SER A 363 29.78 54.59 16.14
CA SER A 363 30.71 55.65 16.49
C SER A 363 29.95 56.97 16.36
N ALA A 364 29.78 57.65 17.49
CA ALA A 364 29.13 58.94 17.58
C ALA A 364 29.65 59.91 16.50
N PHE A 365 28.76 60.39 15.64
CA PHE A 365 28.97 61.70 15.04
C PHE A 365 28.64 62.76 16.10
N SER A 366 29.69 63.19 16.80
CA SER A 366 29.74 64.51 17.39
C SER A 366 29.66 65.54 16.26
N SER A 367 28.67 66.43 16.30
CA SER A 367 28.72 67.70 15.59
C SER A 367 28.26 68.78 16.55
N GLY A 368 29.20 69.67 16.86
CA GLY A 368 29.07 70.72 17.86
C GLY A 368 27.99 71.74 17.54
N LYS A 369 27.54 72.42 18.59
CA LYS A 369 26.70 73.61 18.57
C LYS A 369 27.25 74.69 17.63
N LEU A 370 26.38 75.32 16.86
CA LEU A 370 26.32 76.78 16.73
C LEU A 370 24.86 77.23 16.54
N GLU A 371 24.51 78.30 17.25
CA GLU A 371 23.17 78.82 17.53
C GLU A 371 22.54 79.64 16.38
N ASN A 372 21.20 79.68 16.40
CA ASN A 372 20.22 80.74 16.05
C ASN A 372 19.10 80.15 15.18
N GLY A 373 17.80 80.38 15.37
CA GLY A 373 17.03 81.14 16.34
C GLY A 373 15.56 81.15 15.84
N LYS A 374 14.61 81.08 16.77
CA LYS A 374 13.17 81.46 16.66
C LYS A 374 12.25 80.75 15.63
N SER A 375 11.34 79.97 16.22
CA SER A 375 9.86 80.13 16.18
C SER A 375 9.04 79.61 14.98
N ASN A 376 8.28 78.53 15.28
CA ASN A 376 6.93 78.13 14.86
C ASN A 376 6.45 78.33 13.40
N SER A 377 6.09 77.23 12.73
CA SER A 377 4.68 76.85 12.50
C SER A 377 4.54 75.50 11.80
N SER A 378 3.41 74.87 12.05
CA SER A 378 2.98 73.50 11.81
C SER A 378 2.60 73.21 10.35
N ILE A 379 3.01 72.06 9.79
CA ILE A 379 2.27 71.40 8.71
C ILE A 379 2.20 69.89 8.97
N VAL A 380 0.96 69.40 8.88
CA VAL A 380 0.43 68.06 9.08
C VAL A 380 0.75 67.16 7.88
N VAL A 381 1.12 65.90 8.11
CA VAL A 381 0.73 64.78 7.22
C VAL A 381 0.38 63.57 8.08
N GLN A 382 -0.88 63.13 7.98
CA GLN A 382 -1.45 61.94 8.59
C GLN A 382 -0.92 60.67 7.89
N GLU A 383 -0.61 59.63 8.66
CA GLU A 383 -0.48 58.27 8.16
C GLU A 383 -1.64 57.40 8.72
N GLU A 384 -2.44 56.86 7.80
CA GLU A 384 -3.54 55.94 8.06
C GLU A 384 -3.05 54.63 8.69
N LYS A 385 -3.56 54.31 9.88
CA LYS A 385 -3.52 52.95 10.43
C LYS A 385 -4.61 52.11 9.77
N LYS A 386 -4.23 51.13 8.95
CA LYS A 386 -5.11 50.00 8.60
C LYS A 386 -5.05 48.91 9.66
N HIS A 387 -6.22 48.65 10.24
CA HIS A 387 -6.56 47.64 11.23
C HIS A 387 -6.53 46.24 10.59
N VAL A 388 -5.87 45.27 11.24
CA VAL A 388 -6.14 43.84 11.04
C VAL A 388 -6.28 43.19 12.41
N SER A 389 -7.42 42.54 12.65
CA SER A 389 -7.83 41.92 13.91
C SER A 389 -7.11 40.58 14.17
N PRO A 390 -6.93 40.16 15.44
CA PRO A 390 -6.31 38.88 15.77
C PRO A 390 -7.33 37.73 15.75
N VAL A 391 -6.93 36.59 15.17
CA VAL A 391 -7.67 35.32 15.23
C VAL A 391 -7.32 34.60 16.53
N ALA A 392 -8.35 34.06 17.16
CA ALA A 392 -8.38 33.40 18.45
C ALA A 392 -7.40 32.23 18.60
N SER A 393 -6.66 32.22 19.69
CA SER A 393 -5.91 31.09 20.24
C SER A 393 -6.86 30.14 20.97
N LEU A 394 -7.07 28.95 20.41
CA LEU A 394 -7.73 27.82 21.08
C LEU A 394 -6.77 27.20 22.10
N THR A 395 -7.17 27.24 23.36
CA THR A 395 -6.52 26.62 24.52
C THR A 395 -6.76 25.11 24.53
N SER A 396 -5.70 24.31 24.57
CA SER A 396 -5.73 22.88 24.91
C SER A 396 -5.75 22.68 26.44
N PRO A 397 -6.60 21.79 26.99
CA PRO A 397 -6.63 21.51 28.43
C PRO A 397 -5.48 20.58 28.87
N PRO A 398 -5.05 20.64 30.14
CA PRO A 398 -3.99 19.79 30.67
C PRO A 398 -4.51 18.39 31.04
N THR A 399 -3.79 17.35 30.63
CA THR A 399 -4.04 15.97 31.05
C THR A 399 -3.31 15.70 32.36
N THR A 400 -4.05 15.60 33.45
CA THR A 400 -3.58 15.14 34.76
C THR A 400 -3.47 13.62 34.74
N LEU A 401 -2.27 13.08 34.89
CA LEU A 401 -2.04 11.66 35.19
C LEU A 401 -2.27 11.44 36.69
N GLN A 402 -3.28 10.61 37.04
CA GLN A 402 -3.38 9.98 38.35
C GLN A 402 -3.01 8.49 38.24
N PRO A 403 -2.32 7.92 39.25
CA PRO A 403 -1.98 6.50 39.28
C PRO A 403 -3.19 5.67 39.74
N ILE A 404 -3.51 4.60 39.01
CA ILE A 404 -4.51 3.62 39.41
C ILE A 404 -3.94 2.77 40.54
N GLY A 405 -4.61 2.83 41.69
CA GLY A 405 -4.36 1.98 42.84
C GLY A 405 -4.82 0.54 42.59
N SER A 406 -3.97 -0.37 43.02
CA SER A 406 -4.25 -1.79 43.22
C SER A 406 -5.34 -1.97 44.28
N SER A 407 -6.25 -2.93 44.05
CA SER A 407 -6.97 -3.62 45.13
C SER A 407 -7.13 -5.11 44.79
N PRO A 408 -7.01 -6.00 45.79
CA PRO A 408 -7.10 -7.46 45.62
C PRO A 408 -8.53 -7.98 45.86
N GLY A 409 -8.88 -9.13 45.29
CA GLY A 409 -10.02 -9.92 45.79
C GLY A 409 -10.69 -10.87 44.81
N GLN A 410 -10.51 -12.17 45.12
CA GLN A 410 -11.25 -13.38 44.73
C GLN A 410 -11.05 -13.98 43.34
#